data_AF-A0A932LQD0-F1
#
_entry.id   AF-A0A932LQD0-F1
#
_cell.length_a   1.000
_cell.length_b   1.000
_cell.length_c   1.000
_cell.angle_alpha   90.00
_cell.angle_beta   90.00
_cell.angle_gamma   90.00
#
_symmetry.space_group_name_H-M   'P 1'
#
loop_
_entity.id
_entity.type
_entity.pdbx_description
1 polymer ?
#
loop_
_entity_poly.entity_id
_entity_poly.type
_entity_poly.pdbx_seq_one_letter_code
_entity_poly.pdbx_strand_id
1 'polypeptide(L)'
;MAKRLTVVISQGQSANPAKRDLEESLVAALLMERGVEVTVIPHLYDLAPDGTGMLCLQGIAGDMVVLSWLYPRAARWIMDRNQVRGHEGTTLLVAEADEDDEENEDDAPADGAATGNGEDLRGTVPSRKVYCIDLRVKDRPEPYLEEIRRIVAEMNVQTVPLTLHSSPFTLHPSPPSLPIVNGAAPSQPAVASAPSAEVVRVDEPTNRRWYPVIDYSRCTNCMECLDFCLFGVYGVDRAEAILVEQPDNCRKGCPACSRVCP
;
A
#
# COMPACT_ATOMS: atom_id res chain seq x y z
N MET A 1 -14.62 -6.18 15.73
CA MET A 1 -13.43 -7.01 15.40
C MET A 1 -12.23 -6.08 15.39
N ALA A 2 -11.08 -6.50 15.91
CA ALA A 2 -9.86 -5.71 15.76
C ALA A 2 -9.55 -5.59 14.25
N LYS A 3 -9.30 -4.38 13.75
CA LYS A 3 -8.86 -4.20 12.37
C LYS A 3 -7.50 -4.87 12.21
N ARG A 4 -7.37 -5.75 11.22
CA ARG A 4 -6.08 -6.34 10.85
C ARG A 4 -5.50 -5.57 9.67
N LEU A 5 -4.19 -5.37 9.67
CA LEU A 5 -3.44 -4.80 8.57
C LEU A 5 -2.94 -5.94 7.67
N THR A 6 -3.23 -5.89 6.38
CA THR A 6 -2.64 -6.85 5.45
C THR A 6 -1.30 -6.30 4.96
N VAL A 7 -0.22 -7.03 5.21
CA VAL A 7 1.12 -6.70 4.75
C VAL A 7 1.46 -7.61 3.58
N VAL A 8 1.59 -7.00 2.40
CA VAL A 8 1.94 -7.64 1.14
C VAL A 8 3.44 -7.45 0.91
N ILE A 9 4.16 -8.53 0.67
CA ILE A 9 5.56 -8.51 0.25
C ILE A 9 5.63 -8.92 -1.22
N SER A 10 5.99 -7.96 -2.08
CA SER A 10 6.25 -8.15 -3.50
C SER A 10 7.71 -8.55 -3.71
N GLN A 11 7.93 -9.83 -4.00
CA GLN A 11 9.27 -10.38 -4.18
C GLN A 11 10.00 -9.76 -5.37
N GLY A 12 11.32 -9.60 -5.25
CA GLY A 12 12.18 -9.06 -6.29
C GLY A 12 12.37 -10.01 -7.48
N GLN A 13 12.63 -9.45 -8.67
CA GLN A 13 12.96 -10.22 -9.88
C GLN A 13 14.39 -10.80 -9.89
N SER A 14 15.22 -10.44 -8.91
CA SER A 14 16.65 -10.76 -8.89
C SER A 14 16.97 -11.94 -8.00
N ALA A 15 17.92 -12.79 -8.39
CA ALA A 15 18.44 -13.87 -7.56
C ALA A 15 19.46 -13.38 -6.49
N ASN A 16 19.47 -12.09 -6.13
CA ASN A 16 20.40 -11.55 -5.16
C ASN A 16 20.09 -12.12 -3.75
N PRO A 17 21.04 -12.83 -3.10
CA PRO A 17 20.82 -13.44 -1.80
C PRO A 17 20.41 -12.42 -0.73
N ALA A 18 21.06 -11.26 -0.65
CA ALA A 18 20.76 -10.25 0.37
C ALA A 18 19.32 -9.74 0.28
N LYS A 19 18.80 -9.57 -0.95
CA LYS A 19 17.41 -9.15 -1.16
C LYS A 19 16.42 -10.22 -0.72
N ARG A 20 16.70 -11.49 -1.03
CA ARG A 20 15.88 -12.63 -0.62
C ARG A 20 15.92 -12.84 0.89
N ASP A 21 17.08 -12.68 1.50
CA ASP A 21 17.26 -12.78 2.94
C ASP A 21 16.46 -11.68 3.67
N LEU A 22 16.43 -10.46 3.14
CA LEU A 22 15.59 -9.38 3.66
C LEU A 22 14.10 -9.73 3.56
N GLU A 23 13.63 -10.18 2.40
CA GLU A 23 12.23 -10.60 2.19
C GLU A 23 11.82 -11.72 3.16
N GLU A 24 12.61 -12.79 3.28
CA GLU A 24 12.29 -13.91 4.17
C GLU A 24 12.37 -13.51 5.65
N SER A 25 13.32 -12.64 6.01
CA SER A 25 13.41 -12.11 7.38
C SER A 25 12.19 -11.27 7.74
N LEU A 26 11.69 -10.46 6.81
CA LEU A 26 10.45 -9.71 6.98
C LEU A 26 9.24 -10.64 7.15
N VAL A 27 9.10 -11.66 6.28
CA VAL A 27 8.02 -12.64 6.40
C VAL A 27 8.06 -13.35 7.76
N ALA A 28 9.24 -13.84 8.17
CA ALA A 28 9.41 -14.56 9.42
C ALA A 28 9.09 -13.68 10.65
N ALA A 29 9.52 -12.42 10.64
CA ALA A 29 9.24 -11.49 11.73
C ALA A 29 7.76 -11.09 11.78
N LEU A 30 7.13 -10.79 10.63
CA LEU A 30 5.73 -10.36 10.56
C LEU A 30 4.74 -11.45 10.97
N LEU A 31 5.10 -12.73 10.81
CA LEU A 31 4.32 -13.87 11.32
C LEU A 31 4.13 -13.83 12.85
N MET A 32 5.07 -13.21 13.57
CA MET A 32 5.01 -13.09 15.02
C MET A 32 4.29 -11.81 15.47
N GLU A 33 3.95 -10.92 14.53
CA GLU A 33 3.29 -9.65 14.83
C GLU A 33 1.77 -9.81 15.00
N ARG A 34 1.23 -9.17 16.04
CA ARG A 34 -0.21 -9.23 16.33
C ARG A 34 -0.95 -8.21 15.46
N GLY A 35 -2.11 -8.59 14.95
CA GLY A 35 -2.95 -7.70 14.14
C GLY A 35 -2.48 -7.53 12.69
N VAL A 36 -1.51 -8.33 12.25
CA VAL A 36 -1.02 -8.36 10.86
C VAL A 36 -1.46 -9.66 10.17
N GLU A 37 -1.74 -9.57 8.88
CA GLU A 37 -1.85 -10.70 7.94
C GLU A 37 -0.74 -10.58 6.91
N VAL A 38 0.00 -11.65 6.65
CA VAL A 38 1.12 -11.60 5.71
C VAL A 38 0.73 -12.28 4.41
N THR A 39 0.87 -11.55 3.30
CA THR A 39 0.69 -12.06 1.94
C THR A 39 1.98 -11.88 1.17
N VAL A 40 2.45 -12.91 0.48
CA VAL A 40 3.61 -12.85 -0.41
C VAL A 40 3.13 -13.08 -1.83
N ILE A 41 3.50 -12.18 -2.73
CA ILE A 41 3.18 -12.25 -4.15
C ILE A 41 4.47 -12.23 -4.97
N PRO A 42 4.42 -12.66 -6.24
CA PRO A 42 5.49 -12.39 -7.18
C PRO A 42 5.67 -10.87 -7.39
N HIS A 43 6.66 -10.50 -8.18
CA HIS A 43 6.96 -9.10 -8.42
C HIS A 43 5.73 -8.33 -8.95
N LEU A 44 5.30 -7.30 -8.22
CA LEU A 44 4.06 -6.54 -8.45
C LEU A 44 3.90 -6.07 -9.91
N TYR A 45 4.98 -5.64 -10.54
CA TYR A 45 4.95 -5.14 -11.93
C TYR A 45 4.72 -6.24 -12.97
N ASP A 46 5.09 -7.48 -12.65
CA ASP A 46 5.01 -8.62 -13.57
C ASP A 46 3.70 -9.39 -13.46
N LEU A 47 2.85 -9.09 -12.47
CA LEU A 47 1.55 -9.72 -12.31
C LEU A 47 0.69 -9.47 -13.55
N ALA A 48 0.01 -10.53 -14.02
CA ALA A 48 -1.01 -10.40 -15.05
C ALA A 48 -2.27 -9.75 -14.44
N PRO A 49 -3.03 -8.91 -15.18
CA PRO A 49 -4.24 -8.28 -14.66
C PRO A 49 -5.30 -9.27 -14.16
N ASP A 50 -5.33 -10.46 -14.75
CA ASP A 50 -6.21 -11.61 -14.43
C ASP A 50 -5.48 -12.73 -13.67
N GLY A 51 -4.22 -12.50 -13.27
CA GLY A 51 -3.41 -13.44 -12.50
C GLY A 51 -3.87 -13.61 -11.06
N THR A 52 -3.47 -14.71 -10.41
CA THR A 52 -3.85 -15.01 -9.03
C THR A 52 -3.28 -14.00 -8.05
N GLY A 53 -2.06 -13.48 -8.31
CA GLY A 53 -1.46 -12.42 -7.51
C GLY A 53 -2.30 -11.15 -7.54
N MET A 54 -2.78 -10.76 -8.73
CA MET A 54 -3.60 -9.56 -8.88
C MET A 54 -4.99 -9.74 -8.24
N LEU A 55 -5.63 -10.89 -8.44
CA LEU A 55 -6.90 -11.22 -7.79
C LEU A 55 -6.78 -11.23 -6.26
N CYS A 56 -5.66 -11.71 -5.74
CA CYS A 56 -5.37 -11.67 -4.30
C CYS A 56 -5.33 -10.22 -3.79
N LEU A 57 -4.59 -9.33 -4.46
CA LEU A 57 -4.52 -7.90 -4.09
C LEU A 57 -5.88 -7.20 -4.16
N GLN A 58 -6.67 -7.47 -5.21
CA GLN A 58 -8.01 -6.92 -5.37
C GLN A 58 -8.95 -7.37 -4.24
N GLY A 59 -8.77 -8.59 -3.73
CA GLY A 59 -9.59 -9.15 -2.64
C GLY A 59 -9.35 -8.55 -1.25
N ILE A 60 -8.27 -7.79 -1.04
CA ILE A 60 -7.91 -7.25 0.28
C ILE A 60 -8.81 -6.05 0.63
N ALA A 61 -9.94 -6.25 1.32
CA ALA A 61 -10.88 -5.13 1.57
C ALA A 61 -10.36 -4.05 2.56
N GLY A 62 -9.42 -4.41 3.45
CA GLY A 62 -8.92 -3.55 4.52
C GLY A 62 -7.73 -2.66 4.14
N ASP A 63 -7.19 -1.96 5.15
CA ASP A 63 -5.94 -1.23 5.00
C ASP A 63 -4.80 -2.20 4.68
N MET A 64 -3.89 -1.81 3.79
CA MET A 64 -2.76 -2.67 3.38
C MET A 64 -1.44 -1.91 3.28
N VAL A 65 -0.36 -2.58 3.64
CA VAL A 65 1.02 -2.18 3.34
C VAL A 65 1.53 -3.04 2.19
N VAL A 66 2.17 -2.44 1.19
CA VAL A 66 2.83 -3.14 0.10
C VAL A 66 4.31 -2.80 0.14
N LEU A 67 5.11 -3.78 0.56
CA LEU A 67 6.57 -3.71 0.48
C LEU A 67 7.01 -4.21 -0.90
N SER A 68 7.75 -3.39 -1.63
CA SER A 68 8.21 -3.76 -2.98
C SER A 68 9.57 -3.15 -3.30
N TRP A 69 10.23 -3.68 -4.32
CA TRP A 69 11.48 -3.13 -4.87
C TRP A 69 11.24 -2.01 -5.89
N LEU A 70 10.05 -1.41 -5.88
CA LEU A 70 9.64 -0.31 -6.75
C LEU A 70 9.58 0.98 -5.93
N TYR A 71 9.83 2.12 -6.59
CA TYR A 71 9.53 3.42 -5.99
C TYR A 71 8.05 3.45 -5.54
N PRO A 72 7.70 4.05 -4.39
CA PRO A 72 6.34 4.04 -3.85
C PRO A 72 5.29 4.53 -4.85
N ARG A 73 5.63 5.60 -5.58
CA ARG A 73 4.82 6.18 -6.64
C ARG A 73 4.53 5.20 -7.78
N ALA A 74 5.55 4.46 -8.23
CA ALA A 74 5.39 3.44 -9.27
C ALA A 74 4.49 2.29 -8.80
N ALA A 75 4.72 1.77 -7.59
CA ALA A 75 3.88 0.71 -7.00
C ALA A 75 2.41 1.15 -6.90
N ARG A 76 2.16 2.38 -6.46
CA ARG A 76 0.82 2.97 -6.35
C ARG A 76 0.08 2.97 -7.69
N TRP A 77 0.71 3.45 -8.76
CA TRP A 77 0.04 3.53 -10.07
C TRP A 77 -0.07 2.18 -10.79
N ILE A 78 0.82 1.22 -10.51
CA ILE A 78 0.65 -0.17 -10.95
C ILE A 78 -0.57 -0.80 -10.28
N MET A 79 -0.76 -0.58 -8.98
CA MET A 79 -1.93 -1.07 -8.26
C MET A 79 -3.22 -0.38 -8.75
N ASP A 80 -3.18 0.93 -8.91
CA ASP A 80 -4.32 1.73 -9.36
C ASP A 80 -4.84 1.29 -10.75
N ARG A 81 -3.95 1.09 -11.74
CA ARG A 81 -4.36 0.61 -13.07
C ARG A 81 -5.07 -0.75 -13.01
N ASN A 82 -4.68 -1.59 -12.04
CA ASN A 82 -5.25 -2.91 -11.83
C ASN A 82 -6.37 -2.92 -10.79
N GLN A 83 -6.99 -1.76 -10.53
CA GLN A 83 -8.14 -1.60 -9.63
C GLN A 83 -7.87 -1.92 -8.16
N VAL A 84 -6.60 -1.97 -7.75
CA VAL A 84 -6.20 -2.06 -6.34
C VAL A 84 -6.07 -0.63 -5.80
N ARG A 85 -7.23 0.01 -5.59
CA ARG A 85 -7.31 1.44 -5.22
C ARG A 85 -7.48 1.68 -3.73
N GLY A 86 -6.98 2.80 -3.22
CA GLY A 86 -7.20 3.24 -1.85
C GLY A 86 -6.56 4.60 -1.59
N HIS A 87 -6.92 5.18 -0.46
CA HIS A 87 -6.33 6.43 0.00
C HIS A 87 -4.85 6.20 0.31
N GLU A 88 -4.00 7.13 -0.10
CA GLU A 88 -2.57 7.00 0.16
C GLU A 88 -2.30 7.08 1.66
N GLY A 89 -1.57 6.10 2.18
CA GLY A 89 -1.12 6.08 3.56
C GLY A 89 0.25 6.75 3.68
N THR A 90 0.45 7.54 4.74
CA THR A 90 1.74 8.19 5.01
C THR A 90 2.73 7.20 5.62
N THR A 91 3.89 7.04 4.99
CA THR A 91 5.05 6.30 5.52
C THR A 91 6.07 7.27 6.10
N LEU A 92 6.64 6.95 7.25
CA LEU A 92 7.77 7.70 7.83
C LEU A 92 9.13 7.10 7.44
N LEU A 93 9.13 5.94 6.79
CA LEU A 93 10.35 5.34 6.26
C LEU A 93 10.65 5.98 4.91
N VAL A 94 11.60 6.92 4.91
CA VAL A 94 12.06 7.65 3.72
C VAL A 94 13.52 7.29 3.44
N ALA A 95 13.93 7.29 2.17
CA ALA A 95 15.34 7.23 1.82
C ALA A 95 16.05 8.42 2.46
N GLU A 96 17.21 8.18 3.10
CA GLU A 96 18.09 9.29 3.43
C GLU A 96 18.57 9.86 2.11
N ALA A 97 18.43 11.17 1.92
CA ALA A 97 18.96 11.82 0.72
C ALA A 97 20.47 11.61 0.73
N ASP A 98 20.99 10.82 -0.20
CA ASP A 98 22.43 10.66 -0.34
C ASP A 98 23.02 12.05 -0.66
N GLU A 99 24.10 12.44 0.05
CA GLU A 99 24.77 13.74 -0.11
C GLU A 99 25.35 13.97 -1.54
N ASP A 100 25.24 12.98 -2.43
CA ASP A 100 25.69 13.01 -3.83
C ASP A 100 24.54 13.30 -4.85
N ASP A 101 23.29 13.44 -4.41
CA ASP A 101 22.12 13.71 -5.26
C ASP A 101 21.83 15.23 -5.41
N GLU A 102 22.84 16.05 -5.70
CA GLU A 102 22.66 17.50 -6.01
C GLU A 102 22.00 17.78 -7.39
N GLU A 103 21.42 16.79 -8.09
CA GLU A 103 20.84 16.98 -9.44
C GLU A 103 19.38 16.54 -9.66
N ASN A 104 18.58 16.28 -8.62
CA ASN A 104 17.12 16.11 -8.81
C ASN A 104 16.29 16.95 -7.82
N GLU A 105 16.13 18.25 -8.11
CA GLU A 105 15.19 19.14 -7.41
C GLU A 105 13.69 18.74 -7.61
N ASP A 106 13.39 17.66 -8.32
CA ASP A 106 12.01 17.21 -8.63
C ASP A 106 11.44 16.14 -7.67
N ASP A 107 12.22 15.61 -6.73
CA ASP A 107 11.78 14.53 -5.81
C ASP A 107 11.46 15.01 -4.38
N ALA A 108 11.27 16.32 -4.17
CA ALA A 108 10.65 16.80 -2.94
C ALA A 108 9.23 16.20 -2.82
N PRO A 109 8.83 15.64 -1.67
CA PRO A 109 7.44 15.26 -1.45
C PRO A 109 6.62 16.53 -1.61
N ALA A 110 5.82 16.59 -2.68
CA ALA A 110 4.84 17.64 -2.84
C ALA A 110 3.81 17.47 -1.72
N ASP A 111 4.06 18.11 -0.57
CA ASP A 111 3.04 18.54 0.38
C ASP A 111 2.18 19.64 -0.29
N GLY A 112 1.60 19.27 -1.41
CA GLY A 112 0.55 19.99 -2.10
C GLY A 112 -0.65 19.08 -2.04
N ALA A 113 -1.55 19.37 -1.10
CA ALA A 113 -2.93 18.94 -1.23
C ALA A 113 -3.37 19.27 -2.67
N ALA A 114 -3.48 18.24 -3.50
CA ALA A 114 -3.90 18.40 -4.88
C ALA A 114 -5.36 18.87 -4.86
N THR A 115 -5.56 20.18 -4.83
CA THR A 115 -6.79 20.81 -5.29
C THR A 115 -6.75 20.86 -6.82
N GLY A 116 -6.57 19.69 -7.44
CA GLY A 116 -6.88 19.50 -8.84
C GLY A 116 -8.39 19.26 -8.91
N ASN A 117 -9.12 20.20 -9.52
CA ASN A 117 -10.54 20.05 -9.83
C ASN A 117 -10.75 19.02 -10.97
N GLY A 118 -10.16 17.84 -10.85
CA GLY A 118 -10.45 16.68 -11.68
C GLY A 118 -11.13 15.67 -10.77
N GLU A 119 -12.45 15.53 -10.88
CA GLU A 119 -13.11 14.35 -10.35
C GLU A 119 -12.36 13.12 -10.91
N ASP A 120 -11.94 12.19 -10.06
CA ASP A 120 -11.28 10.96 -10.51
C ASP A 120 -12.24 10.21 -11.45
N LEU A 121 -12.05 10.41 -12.77
CA LEU A 121 -12.92 9.91 -13.84
C LEU A 121 -13.03 8.38 -13.82
N ARG A 122 -12.18 7.71 -13.02
CA ARG A 122 -12.02 6.26 -12.92
C ARG A 122 -12.87 5.65 -11.79
N GLY A 123 -13.68 6.45 -11.09
CA GLY A 123 -14.73 5.99 -10.16
C GLY A 123 -14.36 6.07 -8.68
N THR A 124 -15.20 5.53 -7.79
CA THR A 124 -15.06 5.68 -6.33
C THR A 124 -13.85 4.96 -5.74
N VAL A 125 -13.04 5.67 -4.96
CA VAL A 125 -11.93 5.11 -4.18
C VAL A 125 -12.47 4.44 -2.90
N PRO A 126 -12.12 3.17 -2.61
CA PRO A 126 -12.54 2.53 -1.37
C PRO A 126 -12.01 3.25 -0.12
N SER A 127 -12.80 3.22 0.96
CA SER A 127 -12.41 3.77 2.28
C SER A 127 -11.40 2.85 3.01
N ARG A 128 -10.25 2.61 2.37
CA ARG A 128 -9.07 1.93 2.92
C ARG A 128 -7.81 2.74 2.63
N LYS A 129 -6.79 2.61 3.47
CA LYS A 129 -5.45 3.15 3.24
C LYS A 129 -4.54 2.11 2.57
N VAL A 130 -3.72 2.56 1.61
CA VAL A 130 -2.70 1.76 0.94
C VAL A 130 -1.35 2.46 1.16
N TYR A 131 -0.43 1.77 1.84
CA TYR A 131 0.91 2.25 2.13
C TYR A 131 1.89 1.54 1.20
N CYS A 132 2.61 2.29 0.36
CA CYS A 132 3.67 1.73 -0.48
C CYS A 132 5.02 1.98 0.20
N ILE A 133 5.74 0.91 0.56
CA ILE A 133 7.05 1.00 1.21
C ILE A 133 8.11 0.40 0.29
N ASP A 134 9.19 1.15 0.08
CA ASP A 134 10.29 0.78 -0.81
C ASP A 134 11.37 -0.01 -0.07
N LEU A 135 11.56 -1.27 -0.48
CA LEU A 135 12.55 -2.20 0.09
C LEU A 135 14.01 -1.82 -0.19
N ARG A 136 14.26 -0.76 -0.97
CA ARG A 136 15.60 -0.24 -1.23
C ARG A 136 16.10 0.74 -0.17
N VAL A 137 15.20 1.23 0.70
CA VAL A 137 15.49 2.32 1.65
C VAL A 137 16.45 1.89 2.76
N LYS A 138 16.29 0.67 3.29
CA LYS A 138 17.18 0.05 4.28
C LYS A 138 17.46 -1.40 3.91
N ASP A 139 18.65 -1.87 4.28
CA ASP A 139 19.14 -3.23 4.01
C ASP A 139 18.77 -4.26 5.09
N ARG A 140 18.23 -3.79 6.22
CA ARG A 140 17.81 -4.63 7.34
C ARG A 140 16.29 -4.59 7.56
N PRO A 141 15.69 -5.65 8.14
CA PRO A 141 14.25 -5.73 8.33
C PRO A 141 13.71 -4.81 9.44
N GLU A 142 14.51 -4.45 10.44
CA GLU A 142 14.02 -3.78 11.65
C GLU A 142 13.30 -2.44 11.37
N PRO A 143 13.81 -1.52 10.52
CA PRO A 143 13.13 -0.26 10.21
C PRO A 143 11.74 -0.45 9.56
N TYR A 144 11.60 -1.45 8.70
CA TYR A 144 10.31 -1.76 8.08
C TYR A 144 9.32 -2.30 9.11
N LEU A 145 9.78 -3.16 10.03
CA LEU A 145 8.94 -3.71 11.09
C LEU A 145 8.50 -2.63 12.07
N GLU A 146 9.38 -1.69 12.43
CA GLU A 146 9.03 -0.53 13.25
C GLU A 146 7.95 0.33 12.59
N GLU A 147 8.08 0.59 11.30
CA GLU A 147 7.09 1.36 10.55
C GLU A 147 5.74 0.63 10.45
N ILE A 148 5.75 -0.68 10.20
CA ILE A 148 4.51 -1.49 10.18
C ILE A 148 3.84 -1.47 11.56
N ARG A 149 4.60 -1.60 12.65
CA ARG A 149 4.05 -1.50 14.02
C ARG A 149 3.45 -0.12 14.30
N ARG A 150 4.08 0.95 13.82
CA ARG A 150 3.54 2.31 13.92
C ARG A 150 2.21 2.42 13.18
N ILE A 151 2.12 1.91 11.95
CA ILE A 151 0.88 1.90 11.15
C ILE A 151 -0.22 1.09 11.85
N VAL A 152 0.10 -0.09 12.38
CA VAL A 152 -0.85 -0.92 13.16
C VAL A 152 -1.32 -0.19 14.42
N ALA A 153 -0.43 0.54 15.10
CA ALA A 153 -0.81 1.34 16.27
C ALA A 153 -1.75 2.48 15.87
N GLU A 154 -1.44 3.23 14.81
CA GLU A 154 -2.28 4.32 14.27
C GLU A 154 -3.69 3.83 13.92
N MET A 155 -3.81 2.67 13.27
CA MET A 155 -5.10 2.06 12.92
C MET A 155 -5.96 1.67 14.13
N ASN A 156 -5.32 1.37 15.26
CA ASN A 156 -5.98 0.97 16.50
C ASN A 156 -6.29 2.14 17.44
N VAL A 157 -5.78 3.34 17.17
CA VAL A 157 -6.17 4.54 17.93
C VAL A 157 -7.65 4.80 17.66
N GLN A 158 -8.47 4.64 18.69
CA GLN A 158 -9.87 5.03 18.65
C GLN A 158 -9.95 6.54 18.39
N THR A 159 -10.46 6.93 17.22
CA THR A 159 -10.84 8.32 16.97
C THR A 159 -12.06 8.62 17.82
N VAL A 160 -11.86 9.24 18.98
CA VAL A 160 -12.97 9.81 19.75
C VAL A 160 -13.45 11.02 18.95
N PRO A 161 -14.69 11.05 18.44
CA PRO A 161 -15.20 12.24 17.80
C PRO A 161 -15.19 13.35 18.85
N LEU A 162 -14.45 14.43 18.58
CA LEU A 162 -14.50 15.67 19.34
C LEU A 162 -15.88 16.32 19.11
N THR A 163 -16.92 15.73 19.71
CA THR A 163 -18.19 16.41 19.85
C THR A 163 -17.99 17.44 20.96
N LEU A 164 -17.83 18.70 20.57
CA LEU A 164 -17.91 19.86 21.46
C LEU A 164 -19.35 19.99 21.97
N HIS A 165 -19.78 19.08 22.84
CA HIS A 165 -21.00 19.26 23.62
C HIS A 165 -20.66 20.18 24.79
N SER A 166 -20.88 21.47 24.59
CA SER A 166 -20.99 22.44 25.68
C SER A 166 -22.23 22.07 26.51
N SER A 167 -22.06 21.30 27.57
CA SER A 167 -23.06 21.16 28.62
C SER A 167 -22.46 21.56 29.97
N PRO A 168 -23.14 22.43 30.74
CA PRO A 168 -22.61 22.98 31.97
C PRO A 168 -22.52 21.91 33.05
N PHE A 169 -21.32 21.79 33.62
CA PHE A 169 -21.02 20.99 34.80
C PHE A 169 -21.96 21.35 35.97
N THR A 170 -22.77 20.41 36.45
CA THR A 170 -23.22 20.39 37.85
C THR A 170 -22.37 19.37 38.60
N LEU A 171 -21.44 19.88 39.43
CA LEU A 171 -20.68 19.10 40.39
C LEU A 171 -21.62 18.59 41.49
N HIS A 172 -21.80 17.27 41.59
CA HIS A 172 -22.37 16.63 42.78
C HIS A 172 -21.39 15.54 43.25
N PRO A 173 -20.78 15.65 44.43
CA PRO A 173 -19.93 14.61 44.97
C PRO A 173 -20.76 13.64 45.81
N SER A 174 -20.99 12.43 45.29
CA SER A 174 -21.45 11.29 46.10
C SER A 174 -20.42 10.17 45.99
N PRO A 175 -19.96 9.58 47.09
CA PRO A 175 -18.95 8.52 47.07
C PRO A 175 -19.57 7.19 46.60
N PRO A 176 -18.85 6.36 45.81
CA PRO A 176 -19.34 5.04 45.45
C PRO A 176 -19.12 4.05 46.60
N SER A 177 -20.21 3.42 47.05
CA SER A 177 -20.18 2.27 47.94
C SER A 177 -19.73 1.02 47.19
N LEU A 178 -18.73 0.31 47.72
CA LEU A 178 -18.24 -0.96 47.19
C LEU A 178 -19.22 -2.10 47.54
N PRO A 179 -19.65 -2.96 46.59
CA PRO A 179 -20.23 -4.24 46.93
C PRO A 179 -19.13 -5.26 47.20
N ILE A 180 -19.17 -5.86 48.39
CA ILE A 180 -18.42 -7.08 48.75
C ILE A 180 -19.03 -8.23 47.94
N VAL A 181 -18.24 -8.86 47.06
CA VAL A 181 -18.58 -10.14 46.43
C VAL A 181 -17.73 -11.25 47.04
N ASN A 182 -18.42 -12.18 47.70
CA ASN A 182 -17.85 -13.39 48.28
C ASN A 182 -17.30 -14.33 47.19
N GLY A 183 -16.22 -15.03 47.56
CA GLY A 183 -15.46 -15.90 46.70
C GLY A 183 -16.21 -17.11 46.13
N ALA A 184 -15.86 -17.42 44.89
CA ALA A 184 -15.90 -18.76 44.31
C ALA A 184 -14.90 -18.80 43.13
N ALA A 185 -13.75 -19.43 43.34
CA ALA A 185 -13.01 -20.08 42.25
C ALA A 185 -13.62 -21.49 42.04
N PRO A 186 -13.38 -22.20 40.92
CA PRO A 186 -12.51 -21.88 39.79
C PRO A 186 -13.21 -22.09 38.43
N SER A 187 -12.63 -21.56 37.35
CA SER A 187 -12.66 -22.18 36.02
C SER A 187 -11.65 -21.44 35.15
N GLN A 188 -10.57 -22.12 34.79
CA GLN A 188 -9.61 -21.63 33.81
C GLN A 188 -10.37 -21.30 32.52
N PRO A 189 -10.24 -20.10 31.93
CA PRO A 189 -10.71 -19.92 30.57
C PRO A 189 -9.86 -20.85 29.70
N ALA A 190 -10.54 -21.75 28.99
CA ALA A 190 -9.94 -22.51 27.92
C ALA A 190 -9.18 -21.53 27.03
N VAL A 191 -7.87 -21.73 26.92
CA VAL A 191 -7.04 -21.10 25.90
C VAL A 191 -7.64 -21.49 24.56
N ALA A 192 -8.50 -20.61 24.03
CA ALA A 192 -8.90 -20.67 22.64
C ALA A 192 -7.60 -20.56 21.86
N SER A 193 -7.21 -21.64 21.19
CA SER A 193 -6.08 -21.67 20.28
C SER A 193 -6.24 -20.49 19.33
N ALA A 194 -5.39 -19.48 19.50
CA ALA A 194 -5.35 -18.36 18.58
C ALA A 194 -5.11 -18.95 17.18
N PRO A 195 -5.80 -18.48 16.13
CA PRO A 195 -5.50 -18.94 14.78
C PRO A 195 -4.02 -18.71 14.54
N SER A 196 -3.32 -19.78 14.18
CA SER A 196 -1.94 -19.73 13.73
C SER A 196 -1.83 -18.65 12.65
N ALA A 197 -0.88 -17.74 12.81
CA ALA A 197 -0.58 -16.77 11.77
C ALA A 197 -0.09 -17.55 10.55
N GLU A 198 -0.95 -17.71 9.55
CA GLU A 198 -0.59 -18.32 8.26
C GLU A 198 -0.17 -17.23 7.29
N VAL A 199 0.93 -17.48 6.56
CA VAL A 199 1.33 -16.66 5.43
C VAL A 199 0.57 -17.15 4.20
N VAL A 200 -0.12 -16.24 3.52
CA VAL A 200 -0.66 -16.52 2.20
C VAL A 200 0.47 -16.30 1.19
N ARG A 201 0.99 -17.37 0.59
CA ARG A 201 1.95 -17.28 -0.52
C ARG A 201 1.21 -17.54 -1.83
N VAL A 202 1.25 -16.58 -2.74
CA VAL A 202 0.68 -16.71 -4.07
C VAL A 202 1.80 -17.09 -5.03
N ASP A 203 1.84 -18.35 -5.42
CA ASP A 203 2.77 -18.83 -6.44
C ASP A 203 2.07 -18.81 -7.80
N GLU A 204 2.52 -17.94 -8.70
CA GLU A 204 2.12 -17.96 -10.10
C GLU A 204 3.33 -17.75 -11.04
N PRO A 205 3.34 -18.43 -12.20
CA PRO A 205 4.37 -18.20 -13.19
C PRO A 205 4.20 -16.81 -13.79
N THR A 206 5.16 -15.93 -13.55
CA THR A 206 5.21 -14.58 -14.14
C THR A 206 6.31 -14.49 -15.19
N ASN A 207 6.16 -13.56 -16.14
CA ASN A 207 7.19 -13.20 -17.10
C ASN A 207 7.54 -11.73 -16.92
N ARG A 208 8.79 -11.34 -17.19
CA ARG A 208 9.20 -9.94 -17.09
C ARG A 208 8.43 -9.08 -18.08
N ARG A 209 7.65 -8.15 -17.55
CA ARG A 209 6.82 -7.22 -18.35
C ARG A 209 7.55 -5.91 -18.58
N TRP A 210 7.10 -5.17 -19.58
CA TRP A 210 7.53 -3.81 -19.85
C TRP A 210 6.36 -3.04 -20.44
N TYR A 211 5.85 -2.06 -19.69
CA TYR A 211 4.73 -1.22 -20.08
C TYR A 211 4.76 0.13 -19.33
N PRO A 212 4.28 1.22 -19.94
CA PRO A 212 4.16 2.49 -19.24
C PRO A 212 3.06 2.41 -18.18
N VAL A 213 3.21 3.20 -17.12
CA VAL A 213 2.21 3.38 -16.07
C VAL A 213 1.96 4.87 -15.94
N ILE A 214 0.70 5.27 -16.10
CA ILE A 214 0.32 6.69 -16.07
C ILE A 214 0.13 7.11 -14.61
N ASP A 215 0.78 8.20 -14.25
CA ASP A 215 0.49 8.93 -13.03
C ASP A 215 -0.63 9.94 -13.29
N TYR A 216 -1.84 9.64 -12.84
CA TYR A 216 -3.00 10.51 -13.08
C TYR A 216 -3.06 11.74 -12.15
N SER A 217 -2.23 11.80 -11.10
CA SER A 217 -2.11 13.04 -10.30
C SER A 217 -1.34 14.14 -11.03
N ARG A 218 -0.50 13.75 -12.00
CA ARG A 218 0.27 14.66 -12.86
C ARG A 218 -0.23 14.73 -14.29
N CYS A 219 -0.96 13.71 -14.74
CA CYS A 219 -1.48 13.68 -16.10
C CYS A 219 -2.48 14.81 -16.33
N THR A 220 -2.20 15.65 -17.33
CA THR A 220 -3.08 16.73 -17.77
C THR A 220 -4.07 16.30 -18.85
N ASN A 221 -4.13 15.00 -19.16
CA ASN A 221 -4.94 14.42 -20.24
C ASN A 221 -4.64 15.04 -21.63
N CYS A 222 -3.38 15.41 -21.90
CA CYS A 222 -2.96 16.12 -23.13
C CYS A 222 -2.90 15.25 -24.40
N MET A 223 -3.02 13.93 -24.27
CA MET A 223 -2.98 12.93 -25.37
C MET A 223 -1.66 12.78 -26.13
N GLU A 224 -0.59 13.48 -25.77
CA GLU A 224 0.70 13.38 -26.50
C GLU A 224 1.27 11.95 -26.51
N CYS A 225 1.10 11.21 -25.41
CA CYS A 225 1.54 9.81 -25.33
C CYS A 225 0.77 8.89 -26.29
N LEU A 226 -0.51 9.17 -26.56
CA LEU A 226 -1.34 8.45 -27.52
C LEU A 226 -0.86 8.70 -28.94
N ASP A 227 -0.74 9.98 -29.32
CA ASP A 227 -0.34 10.39 -30.67
C ASP A 227 1.08 9.94 -31.02
N PHE A 228 1.98 9.94 -30.03
CA PHE A 228 3.36 9.54 -30.21
C PHE A 228 3.52 8.01 -30.34
N CYS A 229 2.68 7.20 -29.68
CA CYS A 229 2.91 5.76 -29.57
C CYS A 229 2.52 4.99 -30.84
N LEU A 230 3.53 4.64 -31.64
CA LEU A 230 3.35 3.81 -32.84
C LEU A 230 2.96 2.35 -32.57
N PHE A 231 3.00 1.90 -31.31
CA PHE A 231 2.71 0.50 -30.93
C PHE A 231 1.27 0.29 -30.45
N GLY A 232 0.45 1.36 -30.43
CA GLY A 232 -0.95 1.28 -29.99
C GLY A 232 -1.08 0.88 -28.52
N VAL A 233 -0.14 1.31 -27.67
CA VAL A 233 -0.13 0.99 -26.22
C VAL A 233 -1.20 1.76 -25.47
N TYR A 234 -1.49 2.97 -25.91
CA TYR A 234 -2.45 3.87 -25.28
C TYR A 234 -3.77 3.87 -26.05
N GLY A 235 -4.83 4.21 -25.33
CA GLY A 235 -6.18 4.45 -25.86
C GLY A 235 -6.91 5.49 -25.00
N VAL A 236 -8.18 5.72 -25.29
CA VAL A 236 -9.06 6.59 -24.50
C VAL A 236 -10.28 5.82 -24.02
N ASP A 237 -10.74 6.09 -22.80
CA ASP A 237 -11.97 5.50 -22.29
C ASP A 237 -13.22 6.26 -22.79
N ARG A 238 -14.39 5.88 -22.27
CA ARG A 238 -15.68 6.51 -22.61
C ARG A 238 -15.79 7.96 -22.13
N ALA A 239 -14.97 8.37 -21.18
CA ALA A 239 -14.92 9.73 -20.66
C ALA A 239 -13.80 10.56 -21.34
N GLU A 240 -13.24 10.06 -22.44
CA GLU A 240 -12.12 10.67 -23.16
C GLU A 240 -10.88 10.86 -22.27
N ALA A 241 -10.71 9.99 -21.27
CA ALA A 241 -9.52 9.94 -20.44
C ALA A 241 -8.49 8.95 -21.04
N ILE A 242 -7.23 9.38 -21.09
CA ILE A 242 -6.11 8.56 -21.53
C ILE A 242 -5.94 7.32 -20.66
N LEU A 243 -5.67 6.15 -21.26
CA LEU A 243 -5.35 4.92 -20.54
C LEU A 243 -4.33 4.05 -21.28
N VAL A 244 -3.68 3.14 -20.57
CA VAL A 244 -2.77 2.13 -21.14
C VAL A 244 -3.59 0.90 -21.54
N GLU A 245 -4.03 0.88 -22.80
CA GLU A 245 -4.98 -0.11 -23.35
C GLU A 245 -4.31 -1.44 -23.69
N GLN A 246 -3.16 -1.40 -24.37
CA GLN A 246 -2.41 -2.59 -24.80
C GLN A 246 -1.00 -2.57 -24.17
N PRO A 247 -0.86 -2.84 -22.87
CA PRO A 247 0.42 -2.72 -22.17
C PRO A 247 1.53 -3.55 -22.80
N ASP A 248 1.23 -4.80 -23.16
CA ASP A 248 2.23 -5.76 -23.63
C ASP A 248 2.65 -5.52 -25.11
N ASN A 249 2.03 -4.55 -25.80
CA ASN A 249 2.51 -4.05 -27.09
C ASN A 249 3.72 -3.11 -26.94
N CYS A 250 4.01 -2.63 -25.72
CA CYS A 250 5.13 -1.72 -25.51
C CYS A 250 6.45 -2.44 -25.81
N ARG A 251 7.24 -1.87 -26.73
CA ARG A 251 8.58 -2.39 -27.02
C ARG A 251 9.44 -2.33 -25.76
N LYS A 252 10.02 -3.47 -25.38
CA LYS A 252 10.91 -3.59 -24.20
C LYS A 252 11.99 -2.50 -24.20
N GLY A 253 12.07 -1.76 -23.10
CA GLY A 253 13.04 -0.69 -22.89
C GLY A 253 12.76 0.61 -23.65
N CYS A 254 11.59 0.78 -24.29
CA CYS A 254 11.26 2.02 -25.00
C CYS A 254 10.94 3.16 -24.02
N PRO A 255 11.70 4.27 -24.03
CA PRO A 255 11.48 5.41 -23.12
C PRO A 255 10.72 6.57 -23.80
N ALA A 256 10.16 6.34 -24.98
CA ALA A 256 9.88 7.44 -25.90
C ALA A 256 8.65 8.26 -25.47
N CYS A 257 7.57 7.61 -25.06
CA CYS A 257 6.38 8.28 -24.54
C CYS A 257 6.63 9.06 -23.23
N SER A 258 7.57 8.63 -22.38
CA SER A 258 7.88 9.36 -21.14
C SER A 258 8.72 10.62 -21.38
N ARG A 259 9.37 10.75 -22.55
CA ARG A 259 10.13 11.95 -22.91
C ARG A 259 9.28 13.05 -23.53
N VAL A 260 8.14 12.67 -24.11
CA VAL A 260 7.19 13.62 -24.71
C VAL A 260 6.11 14.02 -23.70
N CYS A 261 5.84 13.20 -22.68
CA CYS A 261 4.88 13.54 -21.63
C CYS A 261 5.35 14.80 -20.85
N PRO A 262 4.53 15.88 -20.83
CA PRO A 262 4.85 17.10 -20.10
C PRO A 262 4.74 16.95 -18.58
#